data_AF-A0A7X7N1I0-F1
#
_entry.id   AF-A0A7X7N1I0-F1
#
_cell.length_a   1.000
_cell.length_b   1.000
_cell.length_c   1.000
_cell.angle_alpha   90.00
_cell.angle_beta   90.00
_cell.angle_gamma   90.00
#
_symmetry.space_group_name_H-M   'P 1'
#
loop_
_entity.id
_entity.type
_entity.pdbx_description
1 polymer ?
#
loop_
_entity_poly.entity_id
_entity_poly.type
_entity_poly.pdbx_seq_one_letter_code
_entity_poly.pdbx_strand_id
1 'polypeptide(L)'
;PWWLRYQNILYPGDALPIGGLAGADLAPAQCLLAVKPFYDAHPGAGIACAAENRLAGESQGLVRITVENGRALVYAPIGCQSPDLALALRQMVCQVAGLPPVEVSAPPRDTALANGLEVQSAGGTIPALAAARRAAQALAEALKEKGSLAALQGREFLGSYTCRAERGGSSFTGGFAAHCMALDDQGRVAKVAAAHDFGRLINPLYGEVRVLESVAQGLALAAGLAGATGQPAPFPETEIYPVSNQLPEALLQALPAAGVRGVGQIAALPGLGALQGAYLKRDGRLCLSLPFTGRPAP
;
A
#
# COMPACT_ATOMS: atom_id res chain seq x y z
N PRO A 1 24.53 -1.24 10.87
CA PRO A 1 23.14 -0.72 10.85
C PRO A 1 22.11 -1.65 10.18
N TRP A 2 22.43 -2.18 8.99
CA TRP A 2 21.58 -3.18 8.30
C TRP A 2 21.42 -4.45 9.13
N TRP A 3 22.52 -5.08 9.55
CA TRP A 3 22.50 -6.33 10.33
C TRP A 3 21.64 -6.25 11.58
N LEU A 4 21.73 -5.14 12.33
CA LEU A 4 20.90 -4.92 13.53
C LEU A 4 19.41 -4.95 13.21
N ARG A 5 18.98 -4.35 12.08
CA ARG A 5 17.57 -4.38 11.65
C ARG A 5 17.17 -5.79 11.24
N TYR A 6 18.03 -6.49 10.49
CA TYR A 6 17.78 -7.86 10.04
C TYR A 6 17.64 -8.86 11.20
N GLN A 7 18.44 -8.69 12.26
CA GLN A 7 18.34 -9.52 13.46
C GLN A 7 17.07 -9.26 14.30
N ASN A 8 16.42 -8.11 14.12
CA ASN A 8 15.26 -7.68 14.92
C ASN A 8 13.99 -7.54 14.06
N ILE A 9 13.91 -8.25 12.93
CA ILE A 9 12.67 -8.28 12.14
C ILE A 9 11.58 -9.06 12.85
N LEU A 10 10.33 -8.78 12.46
CA LEU A 10 9.18 -9.59 12.80
C LEU A 10 9.19 -10.89 11.98
N TYR A 11 9.04 -12.02 12.66
CA TYR A 11 8.77 -13.33 12.08
C TYR A 11 7.30 -13.71 12.22
N PRO A 12 6.78 -14.60 11.35
CA PRO A 12 5.43 -15.13 11.51
C PRO A 12 5.22 -15.71 12.90
N GLY A 13 4.14 -15.29 13.57
CA GLY A 13 3.83 -15.68 14.94
C GLY A 13 4.38 -14.74 16.02
N ASP A 14 5.22 -13.76 15.68
CA ASP A 14 5.70 -12.78 16.65
C ASP A 14 4.56 -11.88 17.14
N ALA A 15 4.58 -11.56 18.44
CA ALA A 15 3.60 -10.66 19.04
C ALA A 15 3.81 -9.21 18.57
N LEU A 16 2.73 -8.55 18.16
CA LEU A 16 2.77 -7.15 17.74
C LEU A 16 2.61 -6.21 18.94
N PRO A 17 3.22 -5.00 18.93
CA PRO A 17 3.15 -4.04 20.04
C PRO A 17 1.74 -3.60 20.45
N ILE A 18 0.75 -3.75 19.56
CA ILE A 18 -0.66 -3.37 19.80
C ILE A 18 -1.58 -4.58 20.03
N GLY A 19 -1.00 -5.78 20.16
CA GLY A 19 -1.73 -7.05 20.19
C GLY A 19 -1.86 -7.69 18.80
N GLY A 20 -2.18 -8.99 18.79
CA GLY A 20 -2.18 -9.81 17.58
C GLY A 20 -0.80 -10.39 17.26
N LEU A 21 -0.75 -11.22 16.21
CA LEU A 21 0.47 -11.90 15.75
C LEU A 21 0.83 -11.46 14.32
N ALA A 22 2.13 -11.42 14.03
CA ALA A 22 2.66 -11.25 12.69
C ALA A 22 2.20 -12.43 11.79
N GLY A 23 1.62 -12.11 10.64
CA GLY A 23 1.16 -13.12 9.68
C GLY A 23 2.30 -13.72 8.86
N ALA A 24 2.10 -14.94 8.35
CA ALA A 24 3.04 -15.61 7.43
C ALA A 24 3.13 -14.94 6.05
N ASP A 25 2.21 -14.03 5.77
CA ASP A 25 2.10 -13.22 4.56
C ASP A 25 2.96 -11.94 4.62
N LEU A 26 3.73 -11.73 5.69
CA LEU A 26 4.65 -10.60 5.86
C LEU A 26 6.04 -10.90 5.31
N ALA A 27 6.66 -9.89 4.70
CA ALA A 27 7.97 -10.03 4.08
C ALA A 27 9.05 -9.03 4.55
N PRO A 28 9.19 -8.72 5.86
CA PRO A 28 10.16 -7.73 6.33
C PRO A 28 11.61 -8.14 6.10
N ALA A 29 11.92 -9.44 6.21
CA ALA A 29 13.23 -10.00 5.91
C ALA A 29 13.61 -9.73 4.45
N GLN A 30 12.67 -9.98 3.54
CA GLN A 30 12.84 -9.86 2.11
C GLN A 30 13.03 -8.40 1.70
N CYS A 31 12.31 -7.46 2.32
CA CYS A 31 12.55 -6.03 2.12
C CYS A 31 13.97 -5.62 2.50
N LEU A 32 14.48 -6.09 3.65
CA LEU A 32 15.86 -5.79 4.04
C LEU A 32 16.89 -6.46 3.13
N LEU A 33 16.65 -7.70 2.71
CA LEU A 33 17.51 -8.42 1.76
C LEU A 33 17.54 -7.73 0.40
N ALA A 34 16.40 -7.21 -0.09
CA ALA A 34 16.28 -6.54 -1.37
C ALA A 34 17.13 -5.26 -1.44
N VAL A 35 17.17 -4.47 -0.37
CA VAL A 35 18.02 -3.26 -0.32
C VAL A 35 19.47 -3.53 0.07
N LYS A 36 19.82 -4.77 0.43
CA LYS A 36 21.16 -5.11 0.91
C LYS A 36 22.25 -4.89 -0.15
N PRO A 37 22.09 -5.30 -1.43
CA PRO A 37 23.11 -5.04 -2.46
C PRO A 37 23.39 -3.55 -2.62
N PHE A 38 22.35 -2.72 -2.62
CA PHE A 38 22.50 -1.26 -2.66
C PHE A 38 23.26 -0.75 -1.43
N TYR A 39 22.90 -1.21 -0.22
CA TYR A 39 23.56 -0.81 1.02
C TYR A 39 25.04 -1.18 1.04
N ASP A 40 25.39 -2.39 0.59
CA ASP A 40 26.77 -2.88 0.54
C ASP A 40 27.60 -2.09 -0.49
N ALA A 41 27.01 -1.72 -1.63
CA ALA A 41 27.65 -0.93 -2.68
C ALA A 41 27.89 0.53 -2.29
N HIS A 42 27.19 1.04 -1.27
CA HIS A 42 27.28 2.43 -0.82
C HIS A 42 27.61 2.50 0.68
N PRO A 43 28.89 2.41 1.10
CA PRO A 43 29.27 2.38 2.52
C PRO A 43 28.78 3.58 3.36
N GLY A 44 28.66 4.75 2.73
CA GLY A 44 28.12 5.97 3.33
C GLY A 44 26.59 6.02 3.45
N ALA A 45 25.87 5.07 2.84
CA ALA A 45 24.42 5.09 2.82
C ALA A 45 23.79 4.88 4.20
N GLY A 46 22.74 5.63 4.49
CA GLY A 46 21.88 5.37 5.63
C GLY A 46 20.80 4.35 5.30
N ILE A 47 20.22 3.74 6.32
CA ILE A 47 19.14 2.75 6.19
C ILE A 47 18.11 2.95 7.29
N ALA A 48 16.83 2.84 6.95
CA ALA A 48 15.75 2.73 7.92
C ALA A 48 14.61 1.88 7.38
N CYS A 49 13.76 1.42 8.30
CA CYS A 49 12.59 0.64 7.99
C CYS A 49 11.39 1.16 8.78
N ALA A 50 10.19 0.94 8.24
CA ALA A 50 8.94 1.28 8.87
C ALA A 50 7.91 0.17 8.61
N ALA A 51 7.01 0.00 9.58
CA ALA A 51 5.96 -1.01 9.54
C ALA A 51 4.63 -0.29 9.80
N GLU A 52 3.67 -0.41 8.88
CA GLU A 52 2.34 0.17 9.07
C GLU A 52 1.54 -0.79 9.93
N ASN A 53 0.92 -0.24 10.96
CA ASN A 53 -0.05 -0.99 11.73
C ASN A 53 -1.28 -0.12 11.83
N ARG A 54 -2.37 -0.51 11.15
CA ARG A 54 -3.63 0.22 11.29
C ARG A 54 -4.20 -0.07 12.67
N LEU A 55 -4.37 1.02 13.42
CA LEU A 55 -4.79 1.07 14.81
C LEU A 55 -6.10 0.33 15.09
N ALA A 56 -6.26 -0.06 16.35
CA ALA A 56 -7.39 -0.76 16.94
C ALA A 56 -8.75 -0.17 16.52
N GLY A 57 -9.68 -1.06 16.18
CA GLY A 57 -11.04 -0.72 15.83
C GLY A 57 -11.64 -1.70 14.81
N GLU A 58 -12.91 -1.47 14.49
CA GLU A 58 -13.57 -2.13 13.38
C GLU A 58 -13.44 -1.27 12.12
N SER A 59 -13.13 -1.88 10.99
CA SER A 59 -13.02 -1.22 9.68
C SER A 59 -13.87 -1.96 8.67
N GLN A 60 -14.88 -1.29 8.11
CA GLN A 60 -15.87 -1.91 7.23
C GLN A 60 -15.63 -1.50 5.78
N GLY A 61 -15.73 -2.47 4.88
CA GLY A 61 -15.85 -2.27 3.45
C GLY A 61 -17.22 -2.69 2.98
N LEU A 62 -17.79 -1.93 2.07
CA LEU A 62 -19.08 -2.22 1.44
C LEU A 62 -18.94 -1.86 -0.04
N VAL A 63 -19.33 -2.78 -0.92
CA VAL A 63 -19.27 -2.57 -2.37
C VAL A 63 -20.52 -3.17 -2.99
N ARG A 64 -21.17 -2.40 -3.85
CA ARG A 64 -22.29 -2.85 -4.66
C ARG A 64 -21.87 -2.85 -6.12
N ILE A 65 -22.16 -3.93 -6.82
CA ILE A 65 -22.01 -4.01 -8.28
C ILE A 65 -23.41 -4.09 -8.88
N THR A 66 -23.74 -3.14 -9.74
CA THR A 66 -25.01 -3.14 -10.49
C THR A 66 -24.72 -3.36 -11.97
N VAL A 67 -25.47 -4.24 -12.61
CA VAL A 67 -25.31 -4.47 -14.04
C VAL A 67 -26.25 -3.56 -14.83
N GLU A 68 -25.70 -2.62 -15.58
CA GLU A 68 -26.45 -1.65 -16.36
C GLU A 68 -25.82 -1.46 -17.75
N ASN A 69 -26.65 -1.50 -18.80
CA ASN A 69 -26.24 -1.23 -20.17
C ASN A 69 -25.06 -2.10 -20.62
N GLY A 70 -25.07 -3.38 -20.22
CA GLY A 70 -24.00 -4.32 -20.51
C GLY A 70 -22.69 -4.06 -19.74
N ARG A 71 -22.72 -3.29 -18.65
CA ARG A 71 -21.56 -2.99 -17.81
C ARG A 71 -21.82 -3.31 -16.35
N ALA A 72 -20.78 -3.73 -15.65
CA ALA A 72 -20.75 -3.83 -14.19
C ALA A 72 -20.29 -2.48 -13.60
N LEU A 73 -21.20 -1.77 -12.95
CA LEU A 73 -20.95 -0.51 -12.26
C LEU A 73 -20.60 -0.77 -10.79
N VAL A 74 -19.41 -0.38 -10.37
CA VAL A 74 -18.86 -0.64 -9.03
C VAL A 74 -19.02 0.58 -8.15
N TYR A 75 -19.91 0.48 -7.17
CA TYR A 75 -20.19 1.51 -6.18
C TYR A 75 -19.57 1.16 -4.83
N ALA A 76 -18.98 2.15 -4.17
CA ALA A 76 -18.45 2.06 -2.81
C ALA A 76 -18.85 3.30 -1.99
N PRO A 77 -18.83 3.26 -0.65
CA PRO A 77 -19.05 4.44 0.21
C PRO A 77 -18.13 5.60 -0.18
N ILE A 78 -18.60 6.84 0.02
CA ILE A 78 -17.88 8.05 -0.42
C ILE A 78 -16.44 8.16 0.12
N GLY A 79 -16.22 7.70 1.35
CA GLY A 79 -14.89 7.65 1.98
C GLY A 79 -13.91 6.67 1.31
N CYS A 80 -14.41 5.78 0.44
CA CYS A 80 -13.65 4.76 -0.29
C CYS A 80 -13.57 5.04 -1.80
N GLN A 81 -13.91 6.25 -2.25
CA GLN A 81 -13.91 6.64 -3.67
C GLN A 81 -12.73 7.57 -4.00
N SER A 82 -11.51 7.28 -3.53
CA SER A 82 -10.33 7.93 -4.12
C SER A 82 -10.11 7.39 -5.55
N PRO A 83 -9.56 8.18 -6.48
CA PRO A 83 -9.30 7.71 -7.85
C PRO A 83 -8.52 6.39 -7.87
N ASP A 84 -7.53 6.28 -6.99
CA ASP A 84 -6.69 5.09 -6.86
C ASP A 84 -7.45 3.86 -6.38
N LEU A 85 -8.31 4.02 -5.38
CA LEU A 85 -9.11 2.92 -4.87
C LEU A 85 -10.19 2.52 -5.88
N ALA A 86 -10.78 3.47 -6.60
CA ALA A 86 -11.72 3.19 -7.68
C ALA A 86 -11.07 2.33 -8.79
N LEU A 87 -9.82 2.64 -9.16
CA LEU A 87 -9.06 1.82 -10.10
C LEU A 87 -8.81 0.40 -9.56
N ALA A 88 -8.36 0.29 -8.31
CA ALA A 88 -8.09 -1.00 -7.68
C ALA A 88 -9.37 -1.86 -7.53
N LEU A 89 -10.50 -1.25 -7.18
CA LEU A 89 -11.81 -1.90 -7.14
C LEU A 89 -12.21 -2.44 -8.52
N ARG A 90 -12.05 -1.64 -9.57
CA ARG A 90 -12.33 -2.06 -10.95
C ARG A 90 -11.47 -3.26 -11.33
N GLN A 91 -10.16 -3.20 -11.05
CA GLN A 91 -9.23 -4.30 -11.37
C GLN A 91 -9.57 -5.58 -10.60
N MET A 92 -9.94 -5.47 -9.31
CA MET A 92 -10.41 -6.59 -8.50
C MET A 92 -11.66 -7.24 -9.11
N VAL A 93 -12.64 -6.44 -9.52
CA VAL A 93 -13.87 -6.94 -10.15
C VAL A 93 -13.57 -7.60 -11.50
N CYS A 94 -12.74 -6.99 -12.36
CA CYS A 94 -12.33 -7.58 -13.63
C CYS A 94 -11.69 -8.97 -13.42
N GLN A 95 -10.71 -9.05 -12.50
CA GLN A 95 -9.97 -10.27 -12.24
C GLN A 95 -10.87 -11.39 -11.68
N VAL A 96 -11.73 -11.06 -10.72
CA VAL A 96 -12.55 -12.06 -10.01
C VAL A 96 -13.75 -12.51 -10.85
N ALA A 97 -14.40 -11.58 -11.55
CA ALA A 97 -15.55 -11.90 -12.40
C ALA A 97 -15.17 -12.37 -13.82
N GLY A 98 -13.90 -12.26 -14.19
CA GLY A 98 -13.43 -12.61 -15.54
C GLY A 98 -13.92 -11.64 -16.62
N LEU A 99 -14.21 -10.40 -16.25
CA LEU A 99 -14.75 -9.37 -17.16
C LEU A 99 -13.61 -8.53 -17.77
N PRO A 100 -13.71 -8.14 -19.05
CA PRO A 100 -12.75 -7.22 -19.65
C PRO A 100 -12.90 -5.80 -19.07
N PRO A 101 -11.82 -5.00 -19.02
CA PRO A 101 -11.85 -3.66 -18.40
C PRO A 101 -12.86 -2.67 -18.99
N VAL A 102 -13.30 -2.88 -20.23
CA VAL A 102 -14.31 -2.06 -20.92
C VAL A 102 -15.73 -2.29 -20.40
N GLU A 103 -15.97 -3.45 -19.79
CA GLU A 103 -17.27 -3.84 -19.24
C GLU A 103 -17.41 -3.49 -17.76
N VAL A 104 -16.36 -3.02 -17.10
CA VAL A 104 -16.38 -2.65 -15.68
C VAL A 104 -16.10 -1.16 -15.54
N SER A 105 -16.92 -0.45 -14.77
CA SER A 105 -16.75 0.98 -14.50
C SER A 105 -16.93 1.28 -13.03
N ALA A 106 -16.12 2.18 -12.49
CA ALA A 106 -16.33 2.77 -11.16
C ALA A 106 -16.83 4.20 -11.38
N PRO A 107 -18.11 4.51 -11.12
CA PRO A 107 -18.66 5.84 -11.30
C PRO A 107 -17.92 6.90 -10.46
N PRO A 108 -18.00 8.18 -10.85
CA PRO A 108 -17.38 9.26 -10.09
C PRO A 108 -17.94 9.36 -8.68
N ARG A 109 -17.22 10.08 -7.83
CA ARG A 109 -17.61 10.31 -6.44
C ARG A 109 -18.90 11.12 -6.38
N ASP A 110 -19.99 10.49 -5.98
CA ASP A 110 -21.31 11.11 -5.92
C ASP A 110 -22.14 10.49 -4.79
N THR A 111 -22.63 11.34 -3.88
CA THR A 111 -23.48 10.92 -2.75
C THR A 111 -24.84 10.38 -3.21
N ALA A 112 -25.38 10.87 -4.33
CA ALA A 112 -26.62 10.37 -4.90
C ALA A 112 -26.45 8.96 -5.48
N LEU A 113 -25.28 8.65 -6.03
CA LEU A 113 -24.94 7.32 -6.55
C LEU A 113 -24.52 6.33 -5.46
N ALA A 114 -23.86 6.82 -4.41
CA ALA A 114 -23.50 6.04 -3.24
C ALA A 114 -24.70 5.78 -2.31
N ASN A 115 -25.86 6.41 -2.56
CA ASN A 115 -27.08 6.32 -1.77
C ASN A 115 -27.40 4.86 -1.36
N GLY A 116 -27.47 4.62 -0.05
CA GLY A 116 -27.67 3.29 0.56
C GLY A 116 -26.39 2.51 0.90
N LEU A 117 -25.20 2.98 0.51
CA LEU A 117 -23.91 2.40 0.91
C LEU A 117 -23.30 3.20 2.07
N GLU A 118 -23.70 2.84 3.28
CA GLU A 118 -23.18 3.43 4.51
C GLU A 118 -22.39 2.40 5.31
N VAL A 119 -21.29 2.84 5.90
CA VAL A 119 -20.46 2.06 6.81
C VAL A 119 -20.25 2.88 8.07
N GLN A 120 -20.34 2.22 9.23
CA GLN A 120 -20.15 2.90 10.52
C GLN A 120 -18.69 3.30 10.75
N SER A 121 -17.76 2.62 10.06
CA SER A 121 -16.34 2.92 10.04
C SER A 121 -15.82 2.61 8.64
N ALA A 122 -15.45 3.64 7.88
CA ALA A 122 -14.89 3.46 6.55
C ALA A 122 -13.49 2.83 6.64
N GLY A 123 -13.42 1.52 6.43
CA GLY A 123 -12.18 0.77 6.39
C GLY A 123 -11.55 0.94 5.02
N GLY A 124 -10.34 1.53 4.94
CA GLY A 124 -9.70 1.92 3.67
C GLY A 124 -9.45 0.79 2.63
N THR A 125 -8.29 0.76 1.98
CA THR A 125 -8.07 -0.09 0.79
C THR A 125 -8.43 -1.58 0.97
N ILE A 126 -8.03 -2.21 2.10
CA ILE A 126 -8.22 -3.66 2.28
C ILE A 126 -9.69 -4.07 2.47
N PRO A 127 -10.48 -3.48 3.40
CA PRO A 127 -11.88 -3.85 3.55
C PRO A 127 -12.69 -3.60 2.28
N ALA A 128 -12.45 -2.49 1.58
CA ALA A 128 -13.12 -2.18 0.31
C ALA A 128 -12.81 -3.24 -0.78
N LEU A 129 -11.55 -3.63 -0.95
CA LEU A 129 -11.17 -4.66 -1.91
C LEU A 129 -11.70 -6.06 -1.53
N ALA A 130 -11.73 -6.40 -0.24
CA ALA A 130 -12.32 -7.65 0.23
C ALA A 130 -13.84 -7.70 -0.01
N ALA A 131 -14.54 -6.59 0.20
CA ALA A 131 -15.95 -6.44 -0.13
C ALA A 131 -16.19 -6.54 -1.65
N ALA A 132 -15.39 -5.85 -2.47
CA ALA A 132 -15.46 -5.94 -3.93
C ALA A 132 -15.26 -7.36 -4.44
N ARG A 133 -14.29 -8.10 -3.88
CA ARG A 133 -14.05 -9.49 -4.23
C ARG A 133 -15.27 -10.37 -3.95
N ARG A 134 -15.95 -10.19 -2.82
CA ARG A 134 -17.18 -10.93 -2.49
C ARG A 134 -18.32 -10.60 -3.47
N ALA A 135 -18.53 -9.32 -3.77
CA ALA A 135 -19.52 -8.90 -4.76
C ALA A 135 -19.20 -9.47 -6.17
N ALA A 136 -17.93 -9.44 -6.56
CA ALA A 136 -17.48 -9.95 -7.86
C ALA A 136 -17.58 -11.48 -7.96
N GLN A 137 -17.37 -12.22 -6.87
CA GLN A 137 -17.61 -13.67 -6.83
C GLN A 137 -19.08 -13.99 -7.09
N ALA A 138 -20.00 -13.26 -6.46
CA ALA A 138 -21.43 -13.44 -6.70
C ALA A 138 -21.82 -13.10 -8.15
N LEU A 139 -21.23 -12.03 -8.72
CA LEU A 139 -21.37 -11.71 -10.14
C LEU A 139 -20.83 -12.82 -11.04
N ALA A 140 -19.65 -13.39 -10.73
CA ALA A 140 -19.03 -14.47 -11.49
C ALA A 140 -19.93 -15.71 -11.55
N GLU A 141 -20.52 -16.12 -10.42
CA GLU A 141 -21.45 -17.26 -10.39
C GLU A 141 -22.72 -16.98 -11.19
N ALA A 142 -23.27 -15.76 -11.09
CA ALA A 142 -24.41 -15.36 -11.90
C ALA A 142 -24.10 -15.33 -13.40
N LEU A 143 -22.88 -14.93 -13.79
CA LEU A 143 -22.40 -14.97 -15.17
C LEU A 143 -22.26 -16.40 -15.68
N LYS A 144 -21.76 -17.33 -14.86
CA LYS A 144 -21.73 -18.77 -15.22
C LYS A 144 -23.12 -19.33 -15.45
N GLU A 145 -24.10 -18.92 -14.64
CA GLU A 145 -25.48 -19.39 -14.75
C GLU A 145 -26.24 -18.76 -15.94
N LYS A 146 -26.06 -17.46 -16.20
CA LYS A 146 -26.83 -16.70 -17.20
C LYS A 146 -26.09 -16.43 -18.52
N GLY A 147 -24.79 -16.69 -18.57
CA GLY A 147 -23.94 -16.62 -19.76
C GLY A 147 -23.51 -15.21 -20.22
N SER A 148 -24.14 -14.13 -19.74
CA SER A 148 -23.78 -12.76 -20.18
C SER A 148 -24.21 -11.67 -19.18
N LEU A 149 -23.55 -10.51 -19.24
CA LEU A 149 -23.99 -9.30 -18.50
C LEU A 149 -25.38 -8.82 -18.96
N ALA A 150 -25.71 -8.96 -20.24
CA ALA A 150 -27.02 -8.56 -20.76
C ALA A 150 -28.18 -9.30 -20.05
N ALA A 151 -27.99 -10.60 -19.76
CA ALA A 151 -28.97 -11.40 -19.02
C ALA A 151 -29.04 -11.05 -17.51
N LEU A 152 -28.13 -10.21 -17.02
CA LEU A 152 -28.07 -9.76 -15.63
C LEU A 152 -28.50 -8.29 -15.48
N GLN A 153 -29.00 -7.66 -16.53
CA GLN A 153 -29.43 -6.25 -16.50
C GLN A 153 -30.34 -5.94 -15.30
N GLY A 154 -29.99 -4.88 -14.56
CA GLY A 154 -30.69 -4.41 -13.36
C GLY A 154 -30.41 -5.22 -12.09
N ARG A 155 -29.63 -6.30 -12.15
CA ARG A 155 -29.25 -7.07 -10.96
C ARG A 155 -28.17 -6.35 -10.17
N GLU A 156 -28.23 -6.54 -8.85
CA GLU A 156 -27.27 -6.02 -7.90
C GLU A 156 -26.57 -7.15 -7.14
N PHE A 157 -25.29 -6.93 -6.86
CA PHE A 157 -24.44 -7.82 -6.10
C PHE A 157 -23.78 -7.01 -4.99
N LEU A 158 -24.16 -7.30 -3.74
CA LEU A 158 -23.63 -6.61 -2.57
C LEU A 158 -22.55 -7.47 -1.91
N GLY A 159 -21.39 -6.87 -1.67
CA GLY A 159 -20.32 -7.44 -0.88
C GLY A 159 -20.03 -6.55 0.32
N SER A 160 -19.88 -7.16 1.49
CA SER A 160 -19.44 -6.48 2.71
C SER A 160 -18.26 -7.22 3.31
N TYR A 161 -17.38 -6.50 4.00
CA TYR A 161 -16.27 -7.09 4.74
C TYR A 161 -15.98 -6.24 5.98
N THR A 162 -15.83 -6.91 7.12
CA THR A 162 -15.49 -6.25 8.37
C THR A 162 -14.12 -6.74 8.82
N CYS A 163 -13.15 -5.83 8.85
CA CYS A 163 -11.86 -6.06 9.46
C CYS A 163 -11.96 -5.74 10.96
N ARG A 164 -11.78 -6.75 11.80
CA ARG A 164 -11.64 -6.58 13.25
C ARG A 164 -10.21 -6.88 13.65
N ALA A 165 -9.60 -5.97 14.40
CA ALA A 165 -8.40 -6.30 15.16
C ALA A 165 -8.84 -7.16 16.35
N GLU A 166 -8.97 -8.48 16.16
CA GLU A 166 -9.24 -9.36 17.30
C GLU A 166 -8.01 -9.41 18.23
N ARG A 167 -8.24 -9.51 19.54
CA ARG A 167 -7.18 -9.84 20.50
C ARG A 167 -6.65 -11.24 20.15
N GLY A 168 -5.49 -11.30 19.49
CA GLY A 168 -4.89 -12.55 19.02
C GLY A 168 -5.14 -12.88 17.54
N GLY A 169 -5.88 -12.05 16.81
CA GLY A 169 -5.99 -12.13 15.35
C GLY A 169 -4.83 -11.39 14.67
N SER A 170 -4.41 -11.86 13.50
CA SER A 170 -3.35 -11.25 12.69
C SER A 170 -3.76 -9.86 12.19
N SER A 171 -3.49 -8.80 12.94
CA SER A 171 -3.88 -7.43 12.56
C SER A 171 -2.79 -6.65 11.83
N PHE A 172 -1.76 -7.30 11.28
CA PHE A 172 -0.84 -6.61 10.37
C PHE A 172 -1.44 -6.52 8.97
N THR A 173 -2.33 -5.53 8.78
CA THR A 173 -2.87 -5.15 7.47
C THR A 173 -2.01 -4.10 6.76
N GLY A 174 -1.03 -3.54 7.47
CA GLY A 174 -0.09 -2.59 6.90
C GLY A 174 1.01 -3.27 6.10
N GLY A 175 1.75 -2.48 5.33
CA GLY A 175 2.96 -2.92 4.65
C GLY A 175 4.21 -2.76 5.53
N PHE A 176 5.32 -3.34 5.09
CA PHE A 176 6.65 -3.06 5.62
C PHE A 176 7.50 -2.40 4.54
N ALA A 177 8.30 -1.40 4.89
CA ALA A 177 9.19 -0.73 3.96
C ALA A 177 10.60 -0.62 4.53
N ALA A 178 11.61 -0.76 3.66
CA ALA A 178 13.01 -0.52 3.96
C ALA A 178 13.60 0.42 2.90
N HIS A 179 14.17 1.54 3.33
CA HIS A 179 14.82 2.50 2.45
C HIS A 179 16.31 2.59 2.77
N CYS A 180 17.13 2.74 1.73
CA CYS A 180 18.50 3.18 1.81
C CYS A 180 18.67 4.48 1.02
N MET A 181 19.51 5.38 1.52
CA MET A 181 19.82 6.65 0.84
C MET A 181 21.32 6.90 0.84
N ALA A 182 21.88 7.20 -0.33
CA ALA A 182 23.27 7.55 -0.51
C ALA A 182 23.38 9.04 -0.89
N LEU A 183 24.38 9.71 -0.32
CA LEU A 183 24.64 11.13 -0.58
C LEU A 183 25.74 11.28 -1.63
N ASP A 184 25.70 12.39 -2.38
CA ASP A 184 26.84 12.85 -3.18
C ASP A 184 27.91 13.54 -2.31
N ASP A 185 29.00 13.99 -2.95
CA ASP A 185 30.09 14.71 -2.28
C ASP A 185 29.66 16.04 -1.67
N GLN A 186 28.55 16.63 -2.12
CA GLN A 186 27.99 17.87 -1.56
C GLN A 186 27.01 17.62 -0.42
N GLY A 187 26.60 16.37 -0.21
CA GLY A 187 25.69 15.96 0.85
C GLY A 187 24.22 15.98 0.42
N ARG A 188 23.94 16.07 -0.88
CA ARG A 188 22.59 15.92 -1.44
C ARG A 188 22.27 14.45 -1.67
N VAL A 189 20.99 14.11 -1.76
CA VAL A 189 20.60 12.72 -2.01
C VAL A 189 20.87 12.38 -3.47
N ALA A 190 21.79 11.46 -3.72
CA ALA A 190 22.16 11.04 -5.07
C ALA A 190 21.33 9.84 -5.52
N LYS A 191 21.20 8.85 -4.62
CA LYS A 191 20.57 7.56 -4.91
C LYS A 191 19.72 7.07 -3.76
N VAL A 192 18.63 6.41 -4.10
CA VAL A 192 17.68 5.80 -3.17
C VAL A 192 17.42 4.36 -3.58
N ALA A 193 17.39 3.43 -2.61
CA ALA A 193 16.81 2.12 -2.79
C ALA A 193 15.60 1.98 -1.86
N ALA A 194 14.44 1.63 -2.40
CA ALA A 194 13.20 1.54 -1.66
C ALA A 194 12.52 0.17 -1.87
N ALA A 195 12.56 -0.68 -0.85
CA ALA A 195 11.82 -1.93 -0.83
C ALA A 195 10.53 -1.80 -0.04
N HIS A 196 9.43 -2.31 -0.59
CA HIS A 196 8.12 -2.30 0.04
C HIS A 196 7.46 -3.67 -0.08
N ASP A 197 6.94 -4.17 1.03
CA ASP A 197 6.08 -5.36 1.09
C ASP A 197 4.66 -4.95 0.69
N PHE A 198 4.32 -5.25 -0.55
CA PHE A 198 3.00 -5.01 -1.11
C PHE A 198 2.02 -6.16 -0.88
N GLY A 199 2.47 -7.28 -0.31
CA GLY A 199 1.76 -8.55 -0.42
C GLY A 199 1.48 -8.88 -1.88
N ARG A 200 0.21 -8.90 -2.28
CA ARG A 200 -0.18 -8.99 -3.70
C ARG A 200 -0.29 -7.60 -4.33
N LEU A 201 0.46 -7.37 -5.40
CA LEU A 201 0.32 -6.18 -6.25
C LEU A 201 -0.84 -6.34 -7.22
N ILE A 202 -1.84 -5.45 -7.13
CA ILE A 202 -2.93 -5.36 -8.14
C ILE A 202 -2.41 -4.65 -9.39
N ASN A 203 -1.63 -3.58 -9.20
CA ASN A 203 -1.15 -2.72 -10.28
C ASN A 203 0.32 -2.34 -10.02
N PRO A 204 1.29 -2.95 -10.73
CA PRO A 204 2.71 -2.69 -10.55
C PRO A 204 3.10 -1.23 -10.76
N LEU A 205 2.62 -0.61 -11.86
CA LEU A 205 2.91 0.80 -12.18
C LEU A 205 2.41 1.74 -11.07
N TYR A 206 1.20 1.49 -10.58
CA TYR A 206 0.67 2.26 -9.47
C TYR A 206 1.49 2.04 -8.19
N GLY A 207 1.91 0.80 -7.92
CA GLY A 207 2.81 0.49 -6.81
C GLY A 207 4.11 1.29 -6.86
N GLU A 208 4.76 1.36 -8.02
CA GLU A 208 5.98 2.14 -8.23
C GLU A 208 5.76 3.64 -7.99
N VAL A 209 4.70 4.21 -8.57
CA VAL A 209 4.35 5.63 -8.36
C VAL A 209 4.18 5.93 -6.88
N ARG A 210 3.51 5.06 -6.12
CA ARG A 210 3.31 5.23 -4.67
C ARG A 210 4.62 5.20 -3.89
N VAL A 211 5.59 4.40 -4.30
CA VAL A 211 6.93 4.38 -3.69
C VAL A 211 7.67 5.69 -3.97
N LEU A 212 7.63 6.18 -5.21
CA LEU A 212 8.26 7.45 -5.59
C LEU A 212 7.64 8.63 -4.84
N GLU A 213 6.31 8.69 -4.75
CA GLU A 213 5.60 9.70 -3.96
C GLU A 213 6.02 9.67 -2.49
N SER A 214 6.24 8.49 -1.92
CA SER A 214 6.64 8.38 -0.53
C SER A 214 8.07 8.85 -0.29
N VAL A 215 9.00 8.49 -1.20
CA VAL A 215 10.38 9.01 -1.18
C VAL A 215 10.33 10.52 -1.29
N ALA A 216 9.56 11.07 -2.24
CA ALA A 216 9.40 12.51 -2.43
C ALA A 216 8.88 13.22 -1.17
N GLN A 217 7.85 12.67 -0.51
CA GLN A 217 7.30 13.22 0.72
C GLN A 217 8.33 13.23 1.86
N GLY A 218 9.11 12.16 2.02
CA GLY A 218 10.18 12.10 3.01
C GLY A 218 11.24 13.17 2.77
N LEU A 219 11.68 13.34 1.52
CA LEU A 219 12.65 14.38 1.14
C LEU A 219 12.09 15.79 1.34
N ALA A 220 10.83 16.03 0.96
CA ALA A 220 10.17 17.31 1.16
C ALA A 220 10.04 17.68 2.65
N LEU A 221 9.72 16.72 3.51
CA LEU A 221 9.69 16.90 4.97
C LEU A 221 11.08 17.23 5.53
N ALA A 222 12.12 16.52 5.09
CA ALA A 222 13.50 16.81 5.48
C ALA A 222 13.95 18.20 5.04
N ALA A 223 13.50 18.65 3.87
CA ALA A 223 13.82 19.96 3.29
C ALA A 223 12.99 21.12 3.86
N GLY A 224 11.87 20.83 4.52
CA GLY A 224 10.92 21.87 4.98
C GLY A 224 10.07 22.45 3.86
N LEU A 225 9.85 21.68 2.80
CA LEU A 225 9.09 22.07 1.61
C LEU A 225 7.60 21.68 1.68
N ALA A 226 7.08 21.45 2.89
CA ALA A 226 5.67 21.11 3.07
C ALA A 226 4.78 22.27 2.56
N GLY A 227 4.02 22.01 1.49
CA GLY A 227 3.17 23.02 0.84
C GLY A 227 3.89 24.01 -0.07
N ALA A 228 5.17 23.78 -0.39
CA ALA A 228 5.92 24.61 -1.34
C ALA A 228 5.34 24.47 -2.75
N THR A 229 5.19 25.61 -3.45
CA THR A 229 4.83 25.67 -4.86
C THR A 229 6.05 26.17 -5.66
N GLY A 230 6.44 25.46 -6.70
CA GLY A 230 7.64 25.80 -7.48
C GLY A 230 8.11 24.67 -8.38
N GLN A 231 9.19 24.93 -9.12
CA GLN A 231 9.81 23.90 -9.95
C GLN A 231 10.48 22.85 -9.05
N PRO A 232 10.15 21.56 -9.19
CA PRO A 232 10.75 20.52 -8.37
C PRO A 232 12.25 20.41 -8.66
N ALA A 233 13.04 20.23 -7.60
CA ALA A 233 14.44 19.84 -7.74
C ALA A 233 14.54 18.50 -8.51
N PRO A 234 15.68 18.22 -9.17
CA PRO A 234 15.92 16.91 -9.76
C PRO A 234 15.67 15.80 -8.75
N PHE A 235 14.83 14.84 -9.11
CA PHE A 235 14.53 13.71 -8.24
C PHE A 235 15.73 12.74 -8.22
N PRO A 236 16.12 12.19 -7.05
CA PRO A 236 17.25 11.28 -6.99
C PRO A 236 16.98 9.99 -7.77
N GLU A 237 18.05 9.38 -8.28
CA GLU A 237 17.97 8.06 -8.91
C GLU A 237 17.41 7.06 -7.88
N THR A 238 16.29 6.43 -8.19
CA THR A 238 15.56 5.60 -7.23
C THR A 238 15.35 4.19 -7.77
N GLU A 239 15.97 3.21 -7.10
CA GLU A 239 15.75 1.79 -7.31
C GLU A 239 14.56 1.32 -6.48
N ILE A 240 13.51 0.84 -7.15
CA ILE A 240 12.29 0.36 -6.50
C ILE A 240 12.31 -1.17 -6.47
N TYR A 241 12.13 -1.72 -5.27
CA TYR A 241 12.09 -3.16 -5.04
C TYR A 241 10.70 -3.57 -4.55
N PRO A 242 9.77 -3.92 -5.46
CA PRO A 242 8.49 -4.47 -5.05
C PRO A 242 8.70 -5.85 -4.46
N VAL A 243 8.45 -5.97 -3.16
CA VAL A 243 8.44 -7.26 -2.47
C VAL A 243 7.01 -7.74 -2.41
N SER A 244 6.73 -8.82 -3.11
CA SER A 244 5.47 -9.54 -2.97
C SER A 244 5.62 -10.69 -1.99
N ASN A 245 4.51 -11.10 -1.38
CA ASN A 245 4.50 -12.35 -0.63
C ASN A 245 4.77 -13.53 -1.59
N GLN A 246 5.48 -14.55 -1.09
CA GLN A 246 5.77 -15.78 -1.84
C GLN A 246 4.80 -16.91 -1.48
N LEU A 247 3.66 -16.58 -0.89
CA LEU A 247 2.68 -17.58 -0.50
C LEU A 247 2.07 -18.24 -1.76
N PRO A 248 1.80 -19.56 -1.71
CA PRO A 248 1.01 -20.24 -2.74
C PRO A 248 -0.29 -19.50 -3.04
N GLU A 249 -0.71 -19.48 -4.31
CA GLU A 249 -1.92 -18.79 -4.76
C GLU A 249 -3.16 -19.18 -3.93
N ALA A 250 -3.30 -20.46 -3.55
CA ALA A 250 -4.40 -20.93 -2.71
C ALA A 250 -4.46 -20.24 -1.33
N LEU A 251 -3.30 -19.95 -0.72
CA LEU A 251 -3.22 -19.24 0.56
C LEU A 251 -3.51 -17.75 0.36
N LEU A 252 -3.03 -17.15 -0.74
CA LEU A 252 -3.38 -15.76 -1.08
C LEU A 252 -4.88 -15.58 -1.26
N GLN A 253 -5.53 -16.53 -1.94
CA GLN A 253 -6.97 -16.52 -2.11
C GLN A 253 -7.72 -16.68 -0.78
N ALA A 254 -7.15 -17.32 0.24
CA ALA A 254 -7.75 -17.39 1.57
C ALA A 254 -7.64 -16.06 2.35
N LEU A 255 -6.71 -15.17 1.97
CA LEU A 255 -6.52 -13.88 2.63
C LEU A 255 -7.56 -12.83 2.19
N PRO A 256 -7.88 -11.85 3.06
CA PRO A 256 -8.67 -10.68 2.68
C PRO A 256 -8.05 -9.97 1.48
N ALA A 257 -8.89 -9.48 0.58
CA ALA A 257 -8.45 -8.81 -0.65
C ALA A 257 -7.42 -9.60 -1.49
N ALA A 258 -7.38 -10.94 -1.35
CA ALA A 258 -6.40 -11.81 -1.99
C ALA A 258 -4.93 -11.51 -1.61
N GLY A 259 -4.69 -11.05 -0.38
CA GLY A 259 -3.36 -10.79 0.16
C GLY A 259 -2.75 -9.45 -0.24
N VAL A 260 -3.55 -8.52 -0.78
CA VAL A 260 -3.13 -7.14 -1.08
C VAL A 260 -2.82 -6.39 0.22
N ARG A 261 -1.81 -5.51 0.21
CA ARG A 261 -1.47 -4.62 1.33
C ARG A 261 -1.60 -3.14 0.98
N GLY A 262 -1.73 -2.31 2.02
CA GLY A 262 -1.65 -0.86 1.91
C GLY A 262 -0.19 -0.37 1.81
N VAL A 263 0.05 0.61 0.93
CA VAL A 263 1.38 1.20 0.64
C VAL A 263 1.38 2.70 0.97
N GLY A 264 0.27 3.24 1.46
CA GLY A 264 -0.10 4.64 1.33
C GLY A 264 0.76 5.61 2.13
N GLN A 265 0.71 5.51 3.46
CA GLN A 265 1.21 6.57 4.36
C GLN A 265 2.50 6.19 5.09
N ILE A 266 2.74 4.90 5.33
CA ILE A 266 3.97 4.42 6.00
C ILE A 266 5.24 4.67 5.21
N ALA A 267 5.08 4.75 3.89
CA ALA A 267 6.15 4.67 2.93
C ALA A 267 7.11 5.87 3.01
N ALA A 268 6.68 7.04 3.52
CA ALA A 268 7.54 8.24 3.63
C ALA A 268 8.48 8.21 4.85
N LEU A 269 8.09 7.52 5.93
CA LEU A 269 8.84 7.47 7.19
C LEU A 269 10.25 6.84 7.09
N PRO A 270 10.46 5.71 6.39
CA PRO A 270 11.79 5.11 6.30
C PRO A 270 12.77 6.02 5.53
N GLY A 271 12.27 6.85 4.60
CA GLY A 271 13.12 7.80 3.88
C GLY A 271 13.80 8.81 4.81
N LEU A 272 13.06 9.38 5.77
CA LEU A 272 13.60 10.32 6.76
C LEU A 272 14.69 9.68 7.62
N GLY A 273 14.44 8.48 8.13
CA GLY A 273 15.42 7.75 8.96
C GLY A 273 16.66 7.32 8.17
N ALA A 274 16.49 6.92 6.90
CA ALA A 274 17.61 6.60 6.02
C ALA A 274 18.46 7.84 5.74
N LEU A 275 17.83 8.98 5.43
CA LEU A 275 18.53 10.23 5.20
C LEU A 275 19.30 10.71 6.45
N GLN A 276 18.67 10.66 7.62
CA GLN A 276 19.34 10.97 8.89
C GLN A 276 20.56 10.07 9.12
N GLY A 277 20.44 8.77 8.86
CA GLY A 277 21.54 7.82 8.99
C GLY A 277 22.70 8.09 8.02
N ALA A 278 22.38 8.53 6.79
CA ALA A 278 23.37 8.93 5.80
C ALA A 278 24.12 10.20 6.24
N TYR A 279 23.40 11.20 6.74
CA TYR A 279 23.99 12.41 7.31
C TYR A 279 24.88 12.11 8.51
N LEU A 280 24.41 11.28 9.45
CA LEU A 280 25.19 10.86 10.60
C LEU A 280 26.50 10.17 10.22
N LYS A 281 26.49 9.31 9.18
CA LYS A 281 27.71 8.68 8.67
C LYS A 281 28.66 9.66 8.00
N ARG A 282 28.12 10.68 7.33
CA ARG A 282 28.92 11.69 6.61
C ARG A 282 29.70 12.59 7.56
N ASP A 283 29.07 13.09 8.62
CA ASP A 283 29.67 14.13 9.46
C ASP A 283 29.51 13.96 10.97
N GLY A 284 28.93 12.85 11.42
CA GLY A 284 28.74 12.57 12.86
C GLY A 284 27.66 13.41 13.54
N ARG A 285 26.88 14.23 12.81
CA ARG A 285 25.88 15.13 13.40
C ARG A 285 24.47 14.58 13.24
N LEU A 286 23.75 14.48 14.36
CA LEU A 286 22.35 14.06 14.37
C LEU A 286 21.42 15.20 13.94
N CYS A 287 20.41 14.89 13.13
CA CYS A 287 19.31 15.80 12.82
C CYS A 287 18.13 15.49 13.77
N LEU A 288 17.91 16.30 14.79
CA LEU A 288 16.93 16.01 15.87
C LEU A 288 15.55 16.66 15.66
N SER A 289 15.38 17.44 14.59
CA SER A 289 14.14 18.15 14.26
C SER A 289 13.88 18.08 12.76
N LEU A 290 12.61 18.17 12.36
CA LEU A 290 12.24 18.48 10.99
C LEU A 290 11.93 19.99 10.87
N PRO A 291 12.34 20.65 9.78
CA PRO A 291 13.23 20.13 8.73
C PRO A 291 14.67 19.92 9.25
N PHE A 292 15.48 19.18 8.49
CA PHE A 292 16.89 18.93 8.79
C PHE A 292 17.72 20.21 8.56
N THR A 293 17.67 21.14 9.52
CA THR A 293 18.34 22.44 9.44
C THR A 293 19.86 22.31 9.26
N GLY A 294 20.43 23.17 8.42
CA GLY A 294 21.88 23.16 8.12
C GLY A 294 22.34 21.98 7.25
N ARG A 295 21.41 21.22 6.67
CA ARG A 295 21.70 20.22 5.64
C ARG A 295 21.41 20.77 4.24
N PRO A 296 22.12 20.29 3.20
CA PRO A 296 21.72 20.54 1.83
C PRO A 296 20.26 20.12 1.63
N ALA A 297 19.52 20.89 0.82
CA ALA A 297 18.24 20.41 0.34
C ALA A 297 18.50 19.11 -0.44
N PRO A 298 17.74 18.03 -0.16
CA PRO A 298 17.84 16.77 -0.88
C PRO A 298 17.50 16.93 -2.36
#